data_AF-A0A183BCM0-F1
#
_entry.id   AF-A0A183BCM0-F1
#
_cell.length_a   1.000
_cell.length_b   1.000
_cell.length_c   1.000
_cell.angle_alpha   90.00
_cell.angle_beta   90.00
_cell.angle_gamma   90.00
#
_symmetry.space_group_name_H-M   'P 1'
#
loop_
_entity.id
_entity.type
_entity.pdbx_description
1 polymer ?
#
loop_
_entity_poly.entity_id
_entity_poly.type
_entity_poly.pdbx_seq_one_letter_code
_entity_poly.pdbx_strand_id
1 'polypeptide(L)'
;MSSRLRSAASVLGLGLGIFVAKSLYSGNERFYQEIVMPVAHAVIRDGEQAHKWALKAFTLGFIPTKPRGLFPELQRNVFGLSFDHPVGIAAGFDKDGDAVLSLLKAGFSFVEVGTVTPRPQPGNPRPRVFRWRACEAVINRYGFNSAGHDAVYEKLKNRPWEGMPP
;
A
#
# COMPACT_ATOMS: atom_id res chain seq x y z
N MET A 1 -15.98 -44.48 -5.29
CA MET A 1 -16.42 -43.06 -5.30
C MET A 1 -15.42 -42.09 -4.63
N SER A 2 -14.74 -42.46 -3.54
CA SER A 2 -13.95 -41.51 -2.72
C SER A 2 -12.60 -41.04 -3.30
N SER A 3 -12.01 -41.74 -4.28
CA SER A 3 -10.73 -41.33 -4.89
C SER A 3 -10.93 -40.19 -5.89
N ARG A 4 -11.95 -40.28 -6.76
CA ARG A 4 -12.29 -39.23 -7.74
C ARG A 4 -12.68 -37.91 -7.09
N LEU A 5 -13.43 -37.96 -5.97
CA LEU A 5 -13.77 -36.78 -5.17
C LEU A 5 -12.54 -36.10 -4.57
N ARG A 6 -11.59 -36.88 -4.04
CA ARG A 6 -10.32 -36.35 -3.52
C ARG A 6 -9.48 -35.72 -4.63
N SER A 7 -9.34 -36.39 -5.77
CA SER A 7 -8.64 -35.84 -6.93
C SER A 7 -9.29 -34.55 -7.45
N ALA A 8 -10.62 -34.50 -7.55
CA ALA A 8 -11.33 -33.30 -7.97
C ALA A 8 -11.13 -32.14 -6.99
N ALA A 9 -11.22 -32.39 -5.68
CA ALA A 9 -10.95 -31.38 -4.66
C ALA A 9 -9.50 -30.84 -4.75
N SER A 10 -8.52 -31.72 -4.97
CA SER A 10 -7.12 -31.31 -5.15
C SER A 10 -6.92 -30.44 -6.40
N VAL A 11 -7.51 -30.83 -7.54
CA VAL A 11 -7.38 -30.07 -8.79
C VAL A 11 -8.04 -28.69 -8.68
N LEU A 12 -9.24 -28.63 -8.10
CA LEU A 12 -9.94 -27.36 -7.89
C LEU A 12 -9.21 -26.47 -6.89
N GLY A 13 -8.72 -27.04 -5.78
CA GLY A 13 -7.95 -26.32 -4.78
C GLY A 13 -6.65 -25.75 -5.34
N LEU A 14 -5.91 -26.54 -6.12
CA LEU A 14 -4.68 -26.09 -6.78
C LEU A 14 -4.97 -25.02 -7.84
N GLY A 15 -5.98 -25.22 -8.68
CA GLY A 15 -6.39 -24.26 -9.69
C GLY A 15 -6.79 -22.92 -9.08
N LEU A 16 -7.59 -22.94 -8.02
CA LEU A 16 -7.95 -21.74 -7.27
C LEU A 16 -6.73 -21.07 -6.64
N GLY A 17 -5.83 -21.86 -6.03
CA GLY A 17 -4.59 -21.35 -5.43
C GLY A 17 -3.72 -20.62 -6.45
N ILE A 18 -3.52 -21.21 -7.63
CA ILE A 18 -2.77 -20.58 -8.73
C ILE A 18 -3.48 -19.30 -9.22
N PHE A 19 -4.80 -19.34 -9.38
CA PHE A 19 -5.58 -18.17 -9.80
C PHE A 19 -5.45 -17.01 -8.82
N VAL A 20 -5.60 -17.28 -7.52
CA VAL A 20 -5.44 -16.28 -6.45
C VAL A 20 -4.01 -15.73 -6.45
N ALA A 21 -3.00 -16.60 -6.48
CA ALA A 21 -1.59 -16.19 -6.50
C ALA A 21 -1.27 -15.31 -7.72
N LYS A 22 -1.71 -15.70 -8.91
CA LYS A 22 -1.53 -14.91 -10.15
C LYS A 22 -2.28 -13.58 -10.09
N SER A 23 -3.50 -13.55 -9.55
CA SER A 23 -4.31 -12.34 -9.44
C SER A 23 -3.71 -11.34 -8.45
N LEU A 24 -3.19 -11.84 -7.33
CA LEU A 24 -2.45 -11.03 -6.36
C LEU A 24 -1.15 -10.50 -6.97
N TYR A 25 -0.36 -11.36 -7.62
CA TYR A 25 0.94 -11.00 -8.22
C TYR A 25 0.80 -9.97 -9.35
N SER A 26 -0.19 -10.13 -10.23
CA SER A 26 -0.42 -9.20 -11.35
C SER A 26 -1.05 -7.87 -10.93
N GLY A 27 -1.57 -7.78 -9.71
CA GLY A 27 -2.34 -6.61 -9.26
C GLY A 27 -3.64 -6.48 -10.02
N ASN A 28 -4.39 -7.58 -10.21
CA ASN A 28 -5.65 -7.58 -10.95
C ASN A 28 -6.71 -6.74 -10.23
N GLU A 29 -7.06 -5.58 -10.79
CA GLU A 29 -7.92 -4.58 -10.16
C GLU A 29 -9.27 -5.13 -9.72
N ARG A 30 -9.96 -5.89 -10.58
CA ARG A 30 -11.27 -6.50 -10.26
C ARG A 30 -11.14 -7.51 -9.12
N PHE A 31 -10.10 -8.33 -9.11
CA PHE A 31 -9.86 -9.27 -8.03
C PHE A 31 -9.67 -8.55 -6.69
N TYR A 32 -8.95 -7.42 -6.68
CA TYR A 32 -8.80 -6.62 -5.46
C TYR A 32 -10.13 -5.97 -5.04
N GLN A 33 -10.87 -5.37 -5.96
CA GLN A 33 -12.13 -4.67 -5.67
C GLN A 33 -13.26 -5.60 -5.23
N GLU A 34 -13.42 -6.75 -5.88
CA GLU A 34 -14.56 -7.64 -5.67
C GLU A 34 -14.29 -8.72 -4.61
N ILE A 35 -13.02 -9.09 -4.38
CA ILE A 35 -12.66 -10.20 -3.48
C ILE A 35 -11.77 -9.73 -2.34
N VAL A 36 -10.56 -9.23 -2.63
CA VAL A 36 -9.56 -8.94 -1.58
C VAL A 36 -10.08 -7.87 -0.60
N MET A 37 -10.57 -6.75 -1.11
CA MET A 37 -11.01 -5.64 -0.27
C MET A 37 -12.26 -5.98 0.54
N PRO A 38 -13.33 -6.58 -0.02
CA PRO A 38 -14.49 -7.02 0.77
C PRO A 38 -14.13 -8.04 1.85
N VAL A 39 -13.26 -9.02 1.56
CA VAL A 39 -12.81 -10.00 2.55
C VAL A 39 -11.98 -9.33 3.64
N ALA A 40 -10.99 -8.50 3.28
CA ALA A 40 -10.17 -7.77 4.25
C ALA A 40 -11.04 -6.89 5.16
N HIS A 41 -12.06 -6.25 4.59
CA HIS A 41 -13.04 -5.45 5.31
C HIS A 41 -13.99 -6.27 6.20
N ALA A 42 -14.31 -7.51 5.85
CA ALA A 42 -15.12 -8.39 6.69
C ALA A 42 -14.31 -8.96 7.87
N VAL A 43 -13.05 -9.33 7.61
CA VAL A 43 -12.14 -9.95 8.59
C VAL A 43 -11.53 -8.91 9.53
N ILE A 44 -11.06 -7.78 9.01
CA ILE A 44 -10.39 -6.73 9.77
C ILE A 44 -11.31 -5.52 9.87
N ARG A 45 -12.03 -5.43 10.98
CA ARG A 45 -13.02 -4.35 11.22
C ARG A 45 -12.38 -3.02 11.59
N ASP A 46 -11.23 -3.05 12.29
CA ASP A 46 -10.52 -1.82 12.68
C ASP A 46 -9.69 -1.26 11.53
N GLY A 47 -9.95 0.00 11.18
CA GLY A 47 -9.31 0.65 10.04
C GLY A 47 -7.82 0.92 10.25
N GLU A 48 -7.39 1.18 11.49
CA GLU A 48 -5.98 1.43 11.82
C GLU A 48 -5.18 0.12 11.76
N GLN A 49 -5.76 -0.98 12.25
CA GLN A 49 -5.16 -2.30 12.19
C GLN A 49 -4.99 -2.80 10.76
N ALA A 50 -6.02 -2.64 9.92
CA ALA A 50 -5.95 -2.97 8.50
C ALA A 50 -4.84 -2.19 7.79
N HIS A 51 -4.72 -0.89 8.09
CA HIS A 51 -3.67 -0.05 7.53
C HIS A 51 -2.26 -0.50 7.97
N LYS A 52 -2.05 -0.80 9.26
CA LYS A 52 -0.77 -1.31 9.77
C LYS A 52 -0.37 -2.65 9.14
N TRP A 53 -1.34 -3.55 8.95
CA TRP A 53 -1.08 -4.83 8.29
C TRP A 53 -0.72 -4.66 6.82
N ALA A 54 -1.40 -3.75 6.12
CA ALA A 54 -1.06 -3.40 4.74
C ALA A 54 0.37 -2.84 4.65
N LEU A 55 0.73 -1.86 5.49
CA LEU A 55 2.11 -1.34 5.53
C LEU A 55 3.13 -2.44 5.82
N LYS A 56 2.86 -3.31 6.80
CA LYS A 56 3.76 -4.45 7.10
C LYS A 56 3.90 -5.40 5.91
N ALA A 57 2.80 -5.71 5.21
CA ALA A 57 2.86 -6.52 4.00
C ALA A 57 3.73 -5.84 2.92
N PHE A 58 3.57 -4.52 2.74
CA PHE A 58 4.35 -3.76 1.76
C PHE A 58 5.84 -3.70 2.12
N THR A 59 6.20 -3.55 3.40
CA THR A 59 7.60 -3.63 3.83
C THR A 59 8.25 -4.98 3.56
N LEU A 60 7.45 -6.05 3.51
CA LEU A 60 7.89 -7.40 3.17
C LEU A 60 7.88 -7.67 1.66
N GLY A 61 7.50 -6.69 0.84
CA GLY A 61 7.43 -6.82 -0.61
C GLY A 61 6.13 -7.47 -1.13
N PHE A 62 5.13 -7.69 -0.28
CA PHE A 62 3.81 -8.17 -0.69
C PHE A 62 2.95 -7.03 -1.25
N ILE A 63 3.37 -6.52 -2.39
CA ILE A 63 2.65 -5.54 -3.19
C ILE A 63 2.89 -5.85 -4.67
N PRO A 64 1.89 -5.75 -5.55
CA PRO A 64 2.11 -5.92 -6.98
C PRO A 64 3.11 -4.87 -7.48
N THR A 65 4.04 -5.25 -8.33
CA THR A 65 4.99 -4.31 -8.94
C THR A 65 4.53 -3.91 -10.34
N LYS A 66 4.79 -2.65 -10.70
CA LYS A 66 4.54 -2.12 -12.04
C LYS A 66 5.85 -1.57 -12.62
N PRO A 67 6.12 -1.80 -13.91
CA PRO A 67 7.28 -1.19 -14.56
C PRO A 67 7.08 0.33 -14.66
N ARG A 68 8.19 1.08 -14.62
CA ARG A 68 8.20 2.53 -14.87
C ARG A 68 8.18 2.81 -16.38
N GLY A 69 7.77 4.02 -16.77
CA GLY A 69 7.80 4.46 -18.16
C GLY A 69 6.71 3.85 -19.03
N LEU A 70 5.66 3.29 -18.42
CA LEU A 70 4.51 2.73 -19.14
C LEU A 70 3.73 3.78 -19.92
N PHE A 71 3.76 5.04 -19.46
CA PHE A 71 2.97 6.15 -20.02
C PHE A 71 3.86 7.37 -20.26
N PRO A 72 4.71 7.37 -21.31
CA PRO A 72 5.60 8.49 -21.62
C PRO A 72 4.88 9.84 -21.72
N GLU A 73 3.63 9.85 -22.21
CA GLU A 73 2.80 11.05 -22.39
C GLU A 73 2.33 11.66 -21.06
N LEU A 74 2.36 10.89 -19.97
CA LEU A 74 1.96 11.33 -18.65
C LEU A 74 3.10 11.90 -17.82
N GLN A 75 4.35 11.79 -18.28
CA GLN A 75 5.52 12.30 -17.56
C GLN A 75 5.39 13.80 -17.25
N ARG A 76 5.83 14.20 -16.06
CA ARG A 76 5.78 15.60 -15.59
C ARG A 76 7.09 16.03 -14.98
N ASN A 77 7.48 17.27 -15.26
CA ASN A 77 8.51 17.96 -14.49
C ASN A 77 7.84 19.00 -13.58
N VAL A 78 8.05 18.89 -12.28
CA VAL A 78 7.52 19.84 -11.29
C VAL A 78 8.63 20.11 -10.27
N PHE A 79 8.89 21.39 -9.98
CA PHE A 79 9.97 21.81 -9.07
C PHE A 79 11.36 21.29 -9.46
N GLY A 80 11.62 21.06 -10.75
CA GLY A 80 12.88 20.48 -11.24
C GLY A 80 13.00 18.97 -11.03
N LEU A 81 11.96 18.32 -10.52
CA LEU A 81 11.90 16.87 -10.33
C LEU A 81 11.11 16.22 -11.47
N SER A 82 11.61 15.08 -11.96
CA SER A 82 10.92 14.27 -12.96
C SER A 82 10.03 13.22 -12.30
N PHE A 83 8.78 13.16 -12.71
CA PHE A 83 7.78 12.18 -12.28
C PHE A 83 7.31 11.36 -13.47
N ASP A 84 7.22 10.04 -13.30
CA ASP A 84 6.78 9.11 -14.35
C ASP A 84 5.35 9.40 -14.83
N HIS A 85 4.49 9.88 -13.93
CA HIS A 85 3.11 10.28 -14.17
C HIS A 85 2.62 11.16 -13.00
N PRO A 86 1.46 11.85 -13.06
CA PRO A 86 1.06 12.80 -12.01
C PRO A 86 0.39 12.17 -10.77
N VAL A 87 0.50 10.85 -10.57
CA VAL A 87 -0.20 10.12 -9.49
C VAL A 87 0.79 9.66 -8.43
N GLY A 88 0.54 10.01 -7.17
CA GLY A 88 1.36 9.65 -6.02
C GLY A 88 0.53 9.33 -4.78
N ILE A 89 1.22 8.92 -3.72
CA ILE A 89 0.62 8.67 -2.40
C ILE A 89 0.73 9.92 -1.54
N ALA A 90 -0.41 10.38 -1.03
CA ALA A 90 -0.49 11.52 -0.12
C ALA A 90 0.05 11.21 1.29
N ALA A 91 0.40 12.27 2.02
CA ALA A 91 0.77 12.17 3.43
C ALA A 91 -0.33 11.53 4.28
N GLY A 92 0.10 10.98 5.42
CA GLY A 92 -0.76 10.28 6.37
C GLY A 92 -0.90 8.80 6.08
N PHE A 93 -0.51 8.32 4.88
CA PHE A 93 -0.43 6.90 4.56
C PHE A 93 0.86 6.27 5.13
N ASP A 94 2.04 6.60 4.60
CA ASP A 94 3.31 6.13 5.16
C ASP A 94 3.92 7.21 6.07
N LYS A 95 3.48 7.23 7.33
CA LYS A 95 3.85 8.31 8.27
C LYS A 95 5.31 8.32 8.66
N ASP A 96 5.89 7.13 8.79
CA ASP A 96 7.22 6.94 9.35
C ASP A 96 8.23 6.45 8.30
N GLY A 97 7.86 6.44 7.02
CA GLY A 97 8.75 6.10 5.89
C GLY A 97 9.08 4.62 5.77
N ASP A 98 8.18 3.74 6.20
CA ASP A 98 8.42 2.29 6.24
C ASP A 98 8.35 1.65 4.85
N ALA A 99 7.39 2.06 4.01
CA ALA A 99 7.01 1.36 2.79
C ALA A 99 7.28 2.15 1.49
N VAL A 100 7.96 3.30 1.55
CA VAL A 100 8.26 4.19 0.41
C VAL A 100 8.68 3.43 -0.86
N LEU A 101 9.72 2.58 -0.79
CA LEU A 101 10.23 1.88 -1.97
C LEU A 101 9.21 0.89 -2.55
N SER A 102 8.46 0.20 -1.70
CA SER A 102 7.44 -0.75 -2.12
C SER A 102 6.26 -0.03 -2.79
N LEU A 103 5.87 1.13 -2.27
CA LEU A 103 4.84 1.99 -2.86
C LEU A 103 5.29 2.54 -4.23
N LEU A 104 6.54 2.99 -4.36
CA LEU A 104 7.09 3.41 -5.66
C LEU A 104 7.12 2.24 -6.67
N LYS A 105 7.54 1.05 -6.22
CA LYS A 105 7.52 -0.17 -7.06
C LYS A 105 6.12 -0.61 -7.45
N ALA A 106 5.10 -0.24 -6.69
CA ALA A 106 3.71 -0.52 -7.02
C ALA A 106 3.17 0.33 -8.18
N GLY A 107 3.94 1.33 -8.62
CA GLY A 107 3.58 2.20 -9.73
C GLY A 107 3.09 3.59 -9.29
N PHE A 108 3.40 4.03 -8.06
CA PHE A 108 3.25 5.45 -7.72
C PHE A 108 4.51 6.21 -8.11
N SER A 109 4.34 7.40 -8.70
CA SER A 109 5.46 8.23 -9.14
C SER A 109 6.17 8.94 -7.99
N PHE A 110 5.46 9.22 -6.89
CA PHE A 110 5.98 9.81 -5.66
C PHE A 110 5.20 9.36 -4.43
N VAL A 111 5.83 9.50 -3.26
CA VAL A 111 5.24 9.20 -1.96
C VAL A 111 5.56 10.34 -1.01
N GLU A 112 4.55 10.96 -0.45
CA GLU A 112 4.69 11.99 0.58
C GLU A 112 4.70 11.34 1.96
N VAL A 113 5.88 11.22 2.58
CA VAL A 113 6.05 10.65 3.93
C VAL A 113 5.62 11.65 4.99
N GLY A 114 4.93 11.16 6.03
CA GLY A 114 4.56 11.96 7.19
C GLY A 114 3.06 11.97 7.46
N THR A 115 2.53 12.94 8.21
CA THR A 115 3.24 14.08 8.81
C THR A 115 4.15 13.63 9.96
N VAL A 116 5.40 14.07 9.93
CA VAL A 116 6.41 13.79 10.96
C VAL A 116 6.45 14.94 11.97
N THR A 117 6.47 14.62 13.25
CA THR A 117 6.61 15.60 14.33
C THR A 117 8.07 15.67 14.81
N PRO A 118 8.56 16.80 15.36
CA PRO A 118 9.94 16.88 15.86
C PRO A 118 10.26 15.81 16.90
N ARG A 119 9.33 15.58 17.85
CA ARG A 119 9.43 14.52 18.86
C ARG A 119 8.44 13.38 18.56
N PRO A 120 8.73 12.14 18.98
CA PRO A 120 7.78 11.04 18.87
C PRO A 120 6.51 11.35 19.65
N GLN A 121 5.35 11.02 19.08
CA GLN A 121 4.07 11.16 19.77
C GLN A 121 3.04 10.10 19.34
N PRO A 122 2.21 9.60 20.26
CA PRO A 122 1.26 8.53 19.97
C PRO A 122 0.02 9.00 19.20
N GLY A 123 -0.24 10.31 19.17
CA GLY A 123 -1.46 10.93 18.66
C GLY A 123 -2.68 10.74 19.57
N ASN A 124 -3.88 10.95 19.03
CA ASN A 124 -5.14 10.87 19.78
C ASN A 124 -5.49 9.42 20.21
N PRO A 125 -6.32 9.22 21.26
CA PRO A 125 -6.80 7.90 21.66
C PRO A 125 -7.55 7.14 20.55
N ARG A 126 -7.50 5.81 20.58
CA ARG A 126 -8.25 4.93 19.66
C ARG A 126 -9.68 4.67 20.17
N PRO A 127 -10.64 4.33 19.27
CA PRO A 127 -10.54 4.30 17.81
C PRO A 127 -10.54 5.71 17.21
N ARG A 128 -9.82 5.91 16.11
CA ARG A 128 -9.57 7.24 15.50
C ARG A 128 -9.56 7.27 13.98
N VAL A 129 -9.97 6.17 13.35
CA VAL A 129 -10.20 6.06 11.91
C VAL A 129 -11.44 5.22 11.68
N PHE A 130 -12.33 5.73 10.82
CA PHE A 130 -13.64 5.16 10.56
C PHE A 130 -13.87 5.16 9.05
N ARG A 131 -14.39 4.05 8.52
CA ARG A 131 -14.64 3.91 7.07
C ARG A 131 -16.14 3.88 6.82
N TRP A 132 -16.60 4.75 5.94
CA TRP A 132 -17.96 4.75 5.42
C TRP A 132 -17.96 4.14 4.01
N ARG A 133 -18.06 2.81 3.96
CA ARG A 133 -17.84 2.02 2.74
C ARG A 133 -18.83 2.37 1.61
N ALA A 134 -20.09 2.57 1.96
CA ALA A 134 -21.14 2.91 0.98
C ALA A 134 -20.87 4.24 0.23
N CYS A 135 -20.03 5.11 0.80
CA CYS A 135 -19.66 6.40 0.21
C CYS A 135 -18.16 6.47 -0.13
N GLU A 136 -17.44 5.35 -0.09
CA GLU A 136 -15.99 5.27 -0.30
C GLU A 136 -15.19 6.29 0.54
N ALA A 137 -15.69 6.64 1.72
CA ALA A 137 -15.14 7.71 2.54
C ALA A 137 -14.42 7.19 3.79
N VAL A 138 -13.45 7.98 4.27
CA VAL A 138 -12.70 7.71 5.50
C VAL A 138 -12.67 8.97 6.35
N ILE A 139 -13.08 8.85 7.61
CA ILE A 139 -13.00 9.91 8.61
C ILE A 139 -11.90 9.52 9.59
N ASN A 140 -10.96 10.42 9.86
CA ASN A 140 -9.91 10.17 10.84
C ASN A 140 -9.71 11.37 11.77
N ARG A 141 -9.18 11.08 12.96
CA ARG A 141 -8.78 12.05 13.98
C ARG A 141 -7.46 11.61 14.61
N TYR A 142 -6.45 11.30 13.78
CA TYR A 142 -5.20 10.71 14.24
C TYR A 142 -4.43 11.57 15.24
N GLY A 143 -4.45 12.90 15.09
CA GLY A 143 -3.66 13.81 15.93
C GLY A 143 -2.15 13.64 15.75
N PHE A 144 -1.69 13.51 14.50
CA PHE A 144 -0.27 13.36 14.13
C PHE A 144 0.50 12.33 14.96
N ASN A 145 0.05 11.07 14.96
CA ASN A 145 0.90 9.99 15.48
C ASN A 145 2.15 9.82 14.59
N SER A 146 3.34 9.91 15.17
CA SER A 146 4.63 9.85 14.45
C SER A 146 5.73 9.31 15.35
N ALA A 147 6.70 8.61 14.76
CA ALA A 147 7.91 8.12 15.41
C ALA A 147 8.94 9.22 15.74
N GLY A 148 8.71 10.46 15.31
CA GLY A 148 9.62 11.59 15.53
C GLY A 148 10.63 11.78 14.40
N HIS A 149 11.19 12.97 14.31
CA HIS A 149 12.09 13.38 13.23
C HIS A 149 13.28 12.44 13.07
N ASP A 150 13.99 12.15 14.16
CA ASP A 150 15.24 11.38 14.10
C ASP A 150 15.00 9.96 13.57
N ALA A 151 13.93 9.30 14.05
CA ALA A 151 13.59 7.95 13.62
C ALA A 151 13.21 7.88 12.13
N VAL A 152 12.50 8.89 11.62
CA VAL A 152 12.12 8.94 10.20
C VAL A 152 13.32 9.34 9.33
N TYR A 153 14.12 10.31 9.78
CA TYR A 153 15.34 10.73 9.11
C TYR A 153 16.30 9.55 8.89
N GLU A 154 16.54 8.75 9.92
CA GLU A 154 17.42 7.57 9.84
C GLU A 154 16.98 6.55 8.78
N LYS A 155 15.66 6.41 8.55
CA LYS A 155 15.12 5.52 7.51
C LYS A 155 15.25 6.11 6.10
N LEU A 156 15.21 7.42 5.97
CA LEU A 156 15.17 8.12 4.68
C LEU A 156 16.54 8.61 4.20
N LYS A 157 17.50 8.87 5.11
CA LYS A 157 18.79 9.52 4.79
C LYS A 157 19.61 8.83 3.69
N ASN A 158 19.47 7.52 3.57
CA ASN A 158 20.21 6.71 2.58
C ASN A 158 19.34 6.31 1.38
N ARG A 159 18.18 6.95 1.19
CA ARG A 159 17.29 6.70 0.05
C ARG A 159 17.50 7.78 -1.00
N PRO A 160 18.32 7.53 -2.04
CA PRO A 160 18.45 8.49 -3.12
C PRO A 160 17.11 8.63 -3.85
N TRP A 161 16.78 9.84 -4.26
CA TRP A 161 15.70 10.08 -5.20
C TRP A 161 16.11 9.52 -6.58
N GLU A 162 15.49 8.41 -7.01
CA GLU A 162 15.78 7.75 -8.30
C GLU A 162 15.17 8.47 -9.52
N GLY A 163 14.68 9.70 -9.38
CA GLY A 163 14.17 10.52 -10.48
C GLY A 163 15.21 11.43 -11.13
N MET A 164 16.50 11.09 -11.01
CA MET A 164 17.56 11.72 -11.78
C MET A 164 17.57 11.09 -13.19
N PRO A 165 17.36 11.84 -14.28
CA PRO A 165 17.86 11.38 -15.58
C PRO A 165 19.40 11.26 -15.50
N PRO A 166 20.07 10.54 -16.41
CA PRO A 166 21.51 10.73 -16.60
C PRO A 166 21.86 12.21 -16.85
#